data_AF-A0A932HGG8-F1
#
_entry.id   AF-A0A932HGG8-F1
#
_cell.length_a   1.000
_cell.length_b   1.000
_cell.length_c   1.000
_cell.angle_alpha   90.00
_cell.angle_beta   90.00
_cell.angle_gamma   90.00
#
_symmetry.space_group_name_H-M   'P 1'
#
loop_
_entity.id
_entity.type
_entity.pdbx_description
1 polymer ?
#
loop_
_entity_poly.entity_id
_entity_poly.type
_entity_poly.pdbx_seq_one_letter_code
_entity_poly.pdbx_strand_id
1 'polypeptide(L)'
;MSSPHSAIRVSVFAKSDLGRNRDHNEDCFLVADLTAQRASLQPEVRSHQLGPKGSLIMVADGMGGAAAGEVASDMAAKVVYEHLITQWNADDEHTPQRFAYRL
;
A
#
# COMPACT_ATOMS: atom_id res chain seq x y z
N MET A 1 31.87 1.80 9.46
CA MET A 1 31.44 0.87 8.39
C MET A 1 30.13 0.26 8.83
N SER A 2 29.00 0.65 8.21
CA SER A 2 27.69 0.08 8.54
C SER A 2 27.66 -1.39 8.11
N SER A 3 27.21 -2.29 8.99
CA SER A 3 27.08 -3.71 8.70
C SER A 3 26.20 -3.94 7.46
N PRO A 4 26.49 -4.93 6.61
CA PRO A 4 25.61 -5.27 5.50
C PRO A 4 24.30 -5.79 6.08
N HIS A 5 23.27 -4.96 6.09
CA HIS A 5 21.94 -5.40 6.45
C HIS A 5 21.52 -6.46 5.42
N SER A 6 21.12 -7.64 5.91
CA SER A 6 20.55 -8.69 5.06
C SER A 6 19.34 -8.14 4.29
N ALA A 7 19.27 -8.45 3.00
CA ALA A 7 18.14 -8.10 2.16
C ALA A 7 16.81 -8.55 2.78
N ILE A 8 15.89 -7.62 2.97
CA ILE A 8 14.52 -7.94 3.42
C ILE A 8 13.72 -8.41 2.21
N ARG A 9 13.03 -9.55 2.33
CA ARG A 9 12.10 -10.06 1.33
C ARG A 9 10.67 -9.91 1.84
N VAL A 10 9.82 -9.30 1.02
CA VAL A 10 8.38 -9.18 1.26
C VAL A 10 7.68 -10.32 0.54
N SER A 11 6.77 -11.01 1.24
CA SER A 11 5.85 -11.98 0.67
C SER A 11 4.46 -11.69 1.23
N VAL A 12 3.52 -11.32 0.36
CA VAL A 12 2.19 -10.83 0.78
C VAL A 12 1.08 -11.47 -0.03
N PHE A 13 -0.05 -11.64 0.64
CA PHE A 13 -1.32 -12.07 0.07
C PHE A 13 -2.43 -11.20 0.66
N ALA A 14 -3.41 -10.87 -0.15
CA ALA A 14 -4.56 -10.09 0.28
C ALA A 14 -5.84 -10.75 -0.23
N LYS A 15 -6.85 -10.75 0.62
CA LYS A 15 -8.19 -11.27 0.35
C LYS A 15 -9.15 -10.50 1.25
N SER A 16 -10.29 -10.10 0.70
CA SER A 16 -11.45 -9.63 1.46
C SER A 16 -12.66 -10.51 1.13
N ASP A 17 -13.68 -10.46 1.98
CA ASP A 17 -14.90 -11.26 1.92
C ASP A 17 -16.08 -10.37 2.32
N LEU A 18 -17.22 -10.52 1.64
CA LEU A 18 -18.45 -9.77 1.92
C LEU A 18 -18.96 -10.00 3.36
N GLY A 19 -18.68 -11.17 3.93
CA GLY A 19 -19.28 -11.63 5.16
C GLY A 19 -20.70 -12.17 4.94
N ARG A 20 -21.51 -12.20 6.01
CA ARG A 20 -22.78 -12.94 6.03
C ARG A 20 -24.04 -12.10 5.87
N ASN A 21 -23.98 -10.82 6.27
CA ASN A 21 -25.15 -9.97 6.46
C ASN A 21 -25.14 -8.71 5.59
N ARG A 22 -24.05 -8.47 4.84
CA ARG A 22 -23.90 -7.31 3.98
C ARG A 22 -24.28 -7.68 2.55
N ASP A 23 -24.84 -6.73 1.84
CA ASP A 23 -25.19 -6.89 0.42
C ASP A 23 -24.02 -6.49 -0.50
N HIS A 24 -23.09 -5.67 -0.01
CA HIS A 24 -21.91 -5.19 -0.74
C HIS A 24 -20.67 -5.15 0.17
N ASN A 25 -19.49 -5.33 -0.43
CA ASN A 25 -18.22 -5.28 0.28
C ASN A 25 -17.61 -3.88 0.13
N GLU A 26 -17.46 -3.18 1.26
CA GLU A 26 -16.93 -1.82 1.31
C GLU A 26 -15.42 -1.81 1.65
N ASP A 27 -14.80 -2.99 1.82
CA ASP A 27 -13.36 -3.13 2.03
C ASP A 27 -12.58 -2.94 0.72
N CYS A 28 -11.44 -2.25 0.80
CA CYS A 28 -10.43 -2.20 -0.24
C CYS A 28 -9.06 -2.55 0.33
N PHE A 29 -8.21 -3.20 -0.46
CA PHE A 29 -6.80 -3.38 -0.12
C PHE A 29 -5.90 -3.00 -1.30
N LEU A 30 -4.69 -2.56 -1.00
CA LEU A 30 -3.68 -2.23 -1.99
C LEU A 30 -2.30 -2.72 -1.53
N VAL A 31 -1.58 -3.35 -2.45
CA VAL A 31 -0.19 -3.76 -2.25
C VAL A 31 0.65 -3.08 -3.32
N ALA A 32 1.71 -2.38 -2.92
CA ALA A 32 2.64 -1.77 -3.85
C ALA A 32 4.10 -1.91 -3.42
N ASP A 33 4.96 -2.06 -4.42
CA ASP A 33 6.38 -1.76 -4.31
C ASP A 33 6.57 -0.28 -4.64
N LEU A 34 6.91 0.52 -3.62
CA LEU A 34 7.06 1.97 -3.76
C LEU A 34 8.35 2.34 -4.50
N THR A 35 9.33 1.44 -4.55
CA THR A 35 10.58 1.63 -5.29
C THR A 35 10.33 1.41 -6.78
N ALA A 36 9.63 0.33 -7.12
CA ALA A 36 9.26 0.05 -8.51
C ALA A 36 8.08 0.89 -9.02
N GLN A 37 7.41 1.64 -8.12
CA GLN A 37 6.20 2.42 -8.38
C GLN A 37 5.09 1.58 -9.03
N ARG A 38 4.85 0.38 -8.48
CA ARG A 38 3.84 -0.54 -8.99
C ARG A 38 2.94 -1.03 -7.86
N ALA A 39 1.64 -0.84 -8.03
CA ALA A 39 0.61 -1.49 -7.23
C ALA A 39 0.08 -2.72 -7.98
N SER A 40 0.14 -3.91 -7.38
CA SER A 40 -0.36 -5.14 -7.99
C SER A 40 -0.44 -6.30 -6.99
N LEU A 41 -1.30 -7.27 -7.29
CA LEU A 41 -1.27 -8.62 -6.69
C LEU A 41 -0.65 -9.68 -7.62
N GLN A 42 0.08 -9.27 -8.66
CA GLN A 42 0.87 -10.19 -9.47
C GLN A 42 2.18 -10.57 -8.73
N PRO A 43 2.82 -11.69 -9.08
CA PRO A 43 4.00 -12.21 -8.39
C PRO A 43 5.12 -11.18 -8.19
N GLU A 44 5.28 -10.25 -9.12
CA GLU A 44 6.34 -9.23 -9.14
C GLU A 44 6.22 -8.26 -7.95
N VAL A 45 5.00 -7.99 -7.49
CA VAL A 45 4.73 -7.14 -6.32
C VAL A 45 4.41 -7.98 -5.09
N ARG A 46 3.79 -9.15 -5.23
CA ARG A 46 3.49 -10.04 -4.08
C ARG A 46 4.72 -10.66 -3.45
N SER A 47 5.82 -10.82 -4.18
CA SER A 47 7.04 -11.44 -3.70
C SER A 47 8.25 -10.68 -4.23
N HIS A 48 8.65 -9.63 -3.51
CA HIS A 48 9.72 -8.73 -3.93
C HIS A 48 10.77 -8.54 -2.84
N GLN A 49 11.96 -8.08 -3.23
CA GLN A 49 12.96 -7.60 -2.30
C GLN A 49 12.60 -6.16 -1.92
N LEU A 50 12.63 -5.83 -0.63
CA LEU A 50 12.29 -4.50 -0.16
C LEU A 50 13.31 -3.50 -0.70
N GLY A 51 12.86 -2.60 -1.58
CA GLY A 51 13.67 -1.50 -2.08
C GLY A 51 13.75 -0.33 -1.08
N PRO A 52 14.60 0.67 -1.35
CA PRO A 52 14.85 1.81 -0.45
C PRO A 52 13.61 2.66 -0.16
N LYS A 53 12.59 2.67 -1.04
CA LYS A 53 11.34 3.39 -0.81
C LYS A 53 10.31 2.61 0.01
N GLY A 54 10.58 1.33 0.29
CA GLY A 54 9.71 0.45 1.04
C GLY A 54 8.58 -0.17 0.21
N SER A 55 7.63 -0.80 0.91
CA SER A 55 6.43 -1.38 0.34
C SER A 55 5.20 -0.84 1.09
N LEU A 56 4.13 -0.56 0.35
CA LEU A 56 2.83 -0.17 0.90
C LEU A 56 1.93 -1.39 0.93
N ILE A 57 1.39 -1.70 2.10
CA ILE A 57 0.37 -2.73 2.32
C ILE A 57 -0.76 -2.05 3.07
N MET A 58 -1.88 -1.81 2.38
CA MET A 58 -2.98 -1.00 2.89
C MET A 58 -4.29 -1.79 2.87
N VAL A 59 -5.11 -1.55 3.89
CA VAL A 59 -6.51 -1.95 3.95
C VAL A 59 -7.30 -0.70 4.32
N ALA A 60 -8.42 -0.47 3.64
CA ALA A 60 -9.36 0.61 3.91
C ALA A 60 -10.77 0.01 4.09
N ASP A 61 -11.40 0.29 5.22
CA ASP A 61 -12.79 -0.08 5.51
C ASP A 61 -13.69 1.11 5.12
N GLY A 62 -14.50 0.91 4.10
CA GLY A 62 -15.42 1.92 3.60
C GLY A 62 -16.65 2.04 4.50
N MET A 63 -17.11 3.28 4.69
CA MET A 63 -18.36 3.57 5.39
C MET A 63 -19.20 4.55 4.56
N GLY A 64 -20.52 4.36 4.56
CA GLY A 64 -21.45 5.23 3.84
C GLY A 64 -22.61 4.49 3.18
N GLY A 65 -22.56 3.16 3.11
CA GLY A 65 -23.59 2.30 2.53
C GLY A 65 -23.41 2.08 1.03
N ALA A 66 -23.35 0.80 0.66
CA ALA A 66 -23.22 0.25 -0.69
C ALA A 66 -22.21 1.04 -1.56
N ALA A 67 -22.70 1.91 -2.44
CA ALA A 67 -21.84 2.63 -3.39
C ALA A 67 -20.95 3.69 -2.71
N ALA A 68 -21.38 4.31 -1.61
CA ALA A 68 -20.60 5.37 -0.97
C ALA A 68 -19.38 4.81 -0.23
N GLY A 69 -19.54 3.67 0.45
CA GLY A 69 -18.44 3.03 1.17
C GLY A 69 -17.39 2.43 0.24
N GLU A 70 -17.81 1.71 -0.81
CA GLU A 70 -16.91 1.15 -1.82
C GLU A 70 -16.07 2.24 -2.50
N VAL A 71 -16.72 3.34 -2.92
CA VAL A 71 -16.01 4.47 -3.53
C VAL A 71 -15.07 5.14 -2.53
N ALA A 72 -15.47 5.27 -1.26
CA ALA A 72 -14.63 5.89 -0.23
C ALA A 72 -13.36 5.09 0.05
N SER A 73 -13.45 3.76 0.19
CA SER A 73 -12.28 2.91 0.48
C SER A 73 -11.34 2.78 -0.71
N ASP A 74 -11.86 2.66 -1.93
CA ASP A 74 -11.07 2.68 -3.17
C ASP A 74 -10.36 4.02 -3.36
N MET A 75 -11.06 5.14 -3.15
CA MET A 75 -10.48 6.47 -3.22
C MET A 75 -9.38 6.66 -2.19
N ALA A 76 -9.60 6.23 -0.94
CA ALA A 76 -8.58 6.31 0.11
C ALA A 76 -7.30 5.55 -0.28
N ALA A 77 -7.43 4.32 -0.78
CA ALA A 77 -6.29 3.51 -1.21
C ALA A 77 -5.51 4.15 -2.37
N LYS A 78 -6.22 4.67 -3.38
CA LYS A 78 -5.62 5.33 -4.55
C LYS A 78 -4.90 6.62 -4.17
N VAL A 79 -5.55 7.50 -3.41
CA VAL A 79 -4.98 8.80 -3.02
C VAL A 79 -3.72 8.60 -2.18
N VAL A 80 -3.72 7.67 -1.23
CA VAL A 80 -2.52 7.36 -0.42
C VAL A 80 -1.39 6.81 -1.31
N TYR A 81 -1.70 5.89 -2.23
CA TYR A 81 -0.69 5.38 -3.16
C TYR A 81 -0.10 6.48 -4.04
N GLU A 82 -0.96 7.30 -4.66
CA GLU A 82 -0.55 8.43 -5.51
C GLU A 82 0.31 9.44 -4.75
N HIS A 83 -0.07 9.78 -3.52
CA HIS A 83 0.72 10.67 -2.67
C HIS A 83 2.11 10.10 -2.39
N LEU A 84 2.21 8.81 -2.07
CA LEU A 84 3.50 8.17 -1.80
C LEU A 84 4.40 8.06 -3.04
N ILE A 85 3.85 7.75 -4.21
CA ILE A 85 4.68 7.68 -5.44
C ILE A 85 5.06 9.06 -5.99
N THR A 86 4.36 10.13 -5.61
CA THR A 86 4.66 11.50 -6.06
C THR A 86 5.55 12.26 -5.07
N GLN A 87 5.21 12.25 -3.78
CA GLN A 87 5.91 13.03 -2.76
C GLN A 87 7.06 12.25 -2.11
N TRP A 88 6.81 11.00 -1.72
CA TRP A 88 7.82 10.19 -1.03
C TRP A 88 8.87 9.63 -2.01
N ASN A 89 8.46 9.23 -3.21
CA ASN A 89 9.41 8.75 -4.21
C ASN A 89 10.35 9.86 -4.71
N ALA A 90 9.89 11.12 -4.79
CA ALA A 90 10.71 12.26 -5.21
C ALA A 90 11.78 12.71 -4.18
N ASP A 91 11.72 12.21 -2.94
CA ASP A 91 12.66 12.63 -1.89
C ASP A 91 13.93 11.77 -1.87
N ASP A 92 15.11 12.36 -2.02
CA ASP A 92 16.38 11.62 -2.06
C ASP A 92 16.77 11.02 -0.69
N GLU A 93 16.20 11.52 0.41
CA GLU A 93 16.44 11.01 1.74
C GLU A 93 15.37 9.98 2.15
N HIS A 94 15.79 8.76 2.49
CA HIS A 94 14.90 7.64 2.81
C HIS A 94 14.95 7.27 4.31
N THR A 95 14.92 8.27 5.19
CA THR A 95 14.92 8.07 6.64
C THR A 95 13.49 7.98 7.19
N PRO A 96 13.25 7.29 8.33
CA PRO A 96 11.94 7.25 8.97
C PRO A 96 11.38 8.64 9.31
N GLN A 97 12.25 9.58 9.71
CA GLN A 97 11.88 10.95 10.02
C GLN A 97 11.44 11.70 8.77
N ARG A 98 12.17 11.51 7.66
CA ARG A 98 11.81 12.13 6.38
C ARG A 98 10.51 11.57 5.83
N PHE A 99 10.30 10.25 5.96
CA PHE A 99 9.05 9.61 5.63
C PHE A 99 7.88 10.21 6.41
N ALA A 100 8.01 10.33 7.73
CA ALA A 100 6.98 10.92 8.59
C ALA A 100 6.68 12.39 8.27
N TYR A 101 7.66 13.17 7.77
CA TYR A 101 7.43 14.55 7.34
C TYR A 101 6.63 14.65 6.03
N ARG A 102 6.70 13.62 5.18
CA ARG A 102 6.02 13.57 3.88
C ARG A 102 4.65 12.89 3.93
N LEU A 103 4.32 12.22 5.03
CA LEU A 103 3.00 11.65 5.28
C LEU A 103 2.02 12.75 5.69
#